data_AF-A0A932HJY0-F1
#
_entry.id   AF-A0A932HJY0-F1
#
_cell.length_a   1.000
_cell.length_b   1.000
_cell.length_c   1.000
_cell.angle_alpha   90.00
_cell.angle_beta   90.00
_cell.angle_gamma   90.00
#
_symmetry.space_group_name_H-M   'P 1'
#
loop_
_entity.id
_entity.type
_entity.pdbx_description
1 polymer ?
#
loop_
_entity_poly.entity_id
_entity_poly.type
_entity_poly.pdbx_seq_one_letter_code
_entity_poly.pdbx_strand_id
1 'polypeptide(L)'
;MRATDIFRRDHTIIRKALVSLDRALLMHTPTWAIVARNVATYLDVELREYLGSEERWVFRPLAETGRDAAGVVAELTREHRDLEARLAEFRALTRPPIAEAAASTVREKGVALVKEFLHHMFLEEEVGFVLAEERLGTARLEEVADRVLLLQEAGREVEEPAAID
;
A
#
# COMPACT_ATOMS: atom_id res chain seq x y z
N MET A 1 -18.38 -10.21 4.76
CA MET A 1 -17.35 -9.31 4.19
C MET A 1 -16.09 -10.13 4.09
N ARG A 2 -15.42 -10.13 2.93
CA ARG A 2 -14.23 -10.94 2.69
C ARG A 2 -12.97 -10.12 2.96
N ALA A 3 -11.86 -10.79 3.26
CA ALA A 3 -10.57 -10.13 3.45
C ALA A 3 -10.15 -9.29 2.23
N THR A 4 -10.42 -9.79 1.02
CA THR A 4 -10.19 -9.04 -0.23
C THR A 4 -11.04 -7.77 -0.34
N ASP A 5 -12.19 -7.69 0.33
CA ASP A 5 -12.99 -6.46 0.38
C ASP A 5 -12.34 -5.42 1.31
N ILE A 6 -11.68 -5.86 2.39
CA ILE A 6 -10.90 -4.99 3.29
C ILE A 6 -9.69 -4.42 2.53
N PHE A 7 -8.90 -5.26 1.86
CA PHE A 7 -7.72 -4.81 1.14
C PHE A 7 -8.07 -3.87 -0.02
N ARG A 8 -9.18 -4.10 -0.75
CA ARG A 8 -9.69 -3.13 -1.75
C ARG A 8 -10.09 -1.77 -1.15
N ARG A 9 -10.60 -1.76 0.08
CA ARG A 9 -10.88 -0.52 0.80
C ARG A 9 -9.57 0.20 1.15
N ASP A 10 -8.55 -0.53 1.61
CA ASP A 10 -7.24 0.04 1.92
C ASP A 10 -6.55 0.59 0.64
N HIS A 11 -6.63 -0.14 -0.48
CA HIS A 11 -6.23 0.38 -1.79
C HIS A 11 -6.95 1.68 -2.17
N THR A 12 -8.21 1.83 -1.81
CA THR A 12 -8.95 3.07 -2.07
C THR A 12 -8.39 4.25 -1.25
N ILE A 13 -7.89 4.00 -0.04
CA ILE A 13 -7.21 5.01 0.79
C ILE A 13 -5.86 5.36 0.16
N ILE A 14 -5.05 4.36 -0.19
CA ILE A 14 -3.75 4.53 -0.85
C ILE A 14 -3.91 5.30 -2.17
N ARG A 15 -4.90 4.95 -3.02
CA ARG A 15 -5.20 5.66 -4.27
C ARG A 15 -5.47 7.15 -4.06
N LYS A 16 -6.20 7.54 -3.00
CA LYS A 16 -6.44 8.97 -2.70
C LYS A 16 -5.16 9.71 -2.33
N ALA A 17 -4.27 9.06 -1.59
CA ALA A 17 -2.96 9.61 -1.26
C ALA A 17 -2.10 9.76 -2.53
N LEU A 18 -2.06 8.75 -3.40
CA LEU A 18 -1.33 8.79 -4.68
C LEU A 18 -1.85 9.87 -5.62
N VAL A 19 -3.17 10.07 -5.72
CA VAL A 19 -3.76 11.18 -6.49
C VAL A 19 -3.33 12.54 -5.92
N SER A 20 -3.24 12.66 -4.60
CA SER A 20 -2.77 13.88 -3.95
C SER A 20 -1.29 14.13 -4.23
N LEU A 21 -0.47 13.07 -4.24
CA LEU A 21 0.93 13.15 -4.64
C LEU A 21 1.06 13.57 -6.10
N ASP A 22 0.40 12.88 -7.03
CA ASP A 22 0.45 13.19 -8.46
C ASP A 22 0.10 14.66 -8.75
N ARG A 23 -0.99 15.16 -8.15
CA ARG A 23 -1.37 16.57 -8.26
C ARG A 23 -0.28 17.50 -7.73
N ALA A 24 0.29 17.21 -6.56
CA ALA A 24 1.39 18.00 -6.01
C ALA A 24 2.58 18.04 -6.97
N LEU A 25 2.97 16.91 -7.55
CA LEU A 25 4.10 16.82 -8.48
C LEU A 25 3.89 17.59 -9.79
N LEU A 26 2.66 18.01 -10.10
CA LEU A 26 2.32 18.87 -11.24
C LEU A 26 2.22 20.37 -10.86
N MET A 27 2.15 20.70 -9.57
CA MET A 27 2.00 22.08 -9.11
C MET A 27 3.30 22.88 -9.29
N HIS A 28 3.18 24.16 -9.64
CA HIS A 28 4.31 25.10 -9.69
C HIS A 28 4.50 25.88 -8.38
N THR A 29 3.55 25.81 -7.45
CA THR A 29 3.60 26.51 -6.15
C THR A 29 4.52 25.79 -5.17
N PRO A 30 5.25 26.52 -4.30
CA PRO A 30 6.26 25.94 -3.40
C PRO A 30 5.69 24.91 -2.39
N THR A 31 4.37 24.89 -2.20
CA THR A 31 3.66 23.91 -1.37
C THR A 31 3.79 22.47 -1.85
N TRP A 32 4.12 22.25 -3.13
CA TRP A 32 4.24 20.91 -3.71
C TRP A 32 5.21 19.99 -2.95
N ALA A 33 6.34 20.54 -2.51
CA ALA A 33 7.39 19.81 -1.81
C ALA A 33 6.92 19.33 -0.43
N ILE A 34 6.11 20.15 0.25
CA ILE A 34 5.53 19.82 1.55
C ILE A 34 4.53 18.68 1.40
N VAL A 35 3.64 18.77 0.40
CA VAL A 35 2.66 17.72 0.12
C VAL A 35 3.36 16.40 -0.25
N ALA A 36 4.37 16.45 -1.13
CA ALA A 36 5.12 15.26 -1.54
C ALA A 36 5.78 14.55 -0.34
N ARG A 37 6.43 15.29 0.55
CA ARG A 37 7.02 14.73 1.79
C ARG A 37 5.97 14.13 2.72
N ASN A 38 4.87 14.84 2.94
CA ASN A 38 3.83 14.40 3.86
C ASN A 38 3.14 13.14 3.33
N VAL A 39 2.84 13.08 2.03
CA VAL A 39 2.26 11.89 1.40
C VAL A 39 3.25 10.72 1.39
N ALA A 40 4.54 10.95 1.09
CA ALA A 40 5.54 9.88 1.17
C ALA A 40 5.66 9.28 2.58
N THR A 41 5.54 10.12 3.62
CA THR A 41 5.56 9.66 5.01
C THR A 41 4.28 8.88 5.34
N TYR A 42 3.13 9.37 4.90
CA TYR A 42 1.85 8.68 5.07
C TYR A 42 1.84 7.30 4.40
N LEU A 43 2.25 7.21 3.14
CA LEU A 43 2.33 5.95 2.40
C LEU A 43 3.27 4.93 3.09
N ASP A 44 4.40 5.36 3.67
CA ASP A 44 5.35 4.46 4.36
C ASP A 44 4.74 3.86 5.63
N VAL A 45 3.84 4.58 6.31
CA VAL A 45 3.11 4.04 7.47
C VAL A 45 2.07 3.03 7.00
N GLU A 46 1.19 3.44 6.10
CA GLU A 46 0.08 2.60 5.61
C GLU A 46 0.56 1.30 4.97
N LEU A 47 1.64 1.34 4.18
CA LEU A 47 2.14 0.13 3.49
C LEU A 47 2.71 -0.92 4.43
N ARG A 48 3.36 -0.53 5.52
CA ARG A 48 3.94 -1.51 6.46
C ARG A 48 2.86 -2.35 7.14
N GLU A 49 1.74 -1.73 7.47
CA GLU A 49 0.61 -2.42 8.09
C GLU A 49 -0.17 -3.26 7.07
N TYR A 50 -0.33 -2.71 5.87
CA TYR A 50 -1.05 -3.32 4.75
C TYR A 50 -0.35 -4.60 4.23
N LEU A 51 0.89 -4.48 3.74
CA LEU A 51 1.58 -5.56 3.01
C LEU A 51 1.81 -6.78 3.91
N GLY A 52 2.18 -6.56 5.17
CA GLY A 52 2.42 -7.64 6.13
C GLY A 52 1.16 -8.44 6.48
N SER A 53 -0.01 -7.81 6.42
CA SER A 53 -1.29 -8.46 6.68
C SER A 53 -1.76 -9.27 5.47
N GLU A 54 -1.68 -8.69 4.27
CA GLU A 54 -2.05 -9.34 3.03
C GLU A 54 -1.18 -10.58 2.74
N GLU A 55 0.14 -10.44 2.82
CA GLU A 55 1.07 -11.55 2.56
C GLU A 55 0.82 -12.73 3.48
N ARG A 56 0.56 -12.44 4.76
CA ARG A 56 0.35 -13.46 5.80
C ARG A 56 -0.97 -14.19 5.61
N TRP A 57 -2.04 -13.45 5.36
CA TRP A 57 -3.38 -13.98 5.50
C TRP A 57 -4.05 -14.36 4.18
N VAL A 58 -3.60 -13.80 3.05
CA VAL A 58 -4.16 -14.09 1.72
C VAL A 58 -3.11 -14.76 0.83
N PHE A 59 -1.97 -14.11 0.57
CA PHE A 59 -1.06 -14.59 -0.46
C PHE A 59 -0.33 -15.89 -0.09
N ARG A 60 0.14 -16.05 1.15
CA ARG A 60 0.76 -17.31 1.57
C ARG A 60 -0.20 -18.50 1.44
N PRO A 61 -1.43 -18.47 2.00
CA PRO A 61 -2.41 -19.52 1.75
C PRO A 61 -2.73 -19.73 0.27
N LEU A 62 -2.79 -18.66 -0.52
CA LEU A 62 -3.06 -18.74 -1.95
C LEU A 62 -1.96 -19.52 -2.70
N ALA A 63 -0.69 -19.26 -2.39
CA ALA A 63 0.44 -19.94 -2.99
C ALA A 63 0.42 -21.46 -2.74
N GLU A 64 -0.18 -21.91 -1.63
CA GLU A 64 -0.30 -23.33 -1.28
C GLU A 64 -1.36 -24.06 -2.13
N THR A 65 -2.20 -23.34 -2.89
CA THR A 65 -3.30 -23.92 -3.69
C THR A 65 -2.85 -24.48 -5.05
N GLY A 66 -1.66 -24.13 -5.53
CA GLY A 66 -1.16 -24.58 -6.83
C GLY A 66 0.10 -23.83 -7.31
N ARG A 67 0.82 -24.42 -8.29
CA ARG A 67 2.04 -23.81 -8.84
C ARG A 67 1.78 -22.51 -9.60
N ASP A 68 0.65 -22.43 -10.28
CA ASP A 68 0.13 -21.23 -10.94
C ASP A 68 -0.10 -20.11 -9.92
N ALA A 69 -0.84 -20.40 -8.85
CA ALA A 69 -1.08 -19.45 -7.78
C ALA A 69 0.21 -19.02 -7.06
N ALA A 70 1.14 -19.95 -6.81
CA ALA A 70 2.45 -19.65 -6.26
C ALA A 70 3.27 -18.72 -7.15
N GLY A 71 3.18 -18.88 -8.48
CA GLY A 71 3.84 -18.00 -9.45
C GLY A 71 3.30 -16.57 -9.39
N VAL A 72 1.98 -16.41 -9.34
CA VAL A 72 1.32 -15.10 -9.20
C VAL A 72 1.73 -14.44 -7.88
N VAL A 73 1.65 -15.17 -6.77
CA VAL A 73 2.04 -14.65 -5.44
C VAL A 73 3.50 -14.23 -5.41
N ALA A 74 4.41 -15.02 -6.01
CA ALA A 74 5.83 -14.68 -6.04
C ALA A 74 6.09 -13.38 -6.81
N GLU A 75 5.33 -13.11 -7.88
CA GLU A 75 5.40 -11.86 -8.63
C GLU A 75 4.93 -10.67 -7.79
N LEU A 76 3.74 -10.77 -7.17
CA LEU A 76 3.16 -9.70 -6.34
C LEU A 76 4.06 -9.38 -5.13
N THR A 77 4.57 -10.41 -4.44
CA THR A 77 5.54 -10.23 -3.34
C THR A 77 6.88 -9.63 -3.81
N ARG A 78 7.28 -9.84 -5.08
CA ARG A 78 8.44 -9.12 -5.62
C ARG A 78 8.11 -7.65 -5.82
N GLU A 79 6.95 -7.34 -6.39
CA GLU A 79 6.49 -5.95 -6.57
C GLU A 79 6.37 -5.20 -5.25
N HIS A 80 5.90 -5.84 -4.17
CA HIS A 80 5.91 -5.27 -2.82
C HIS A 80 7.28 -4.75 -2.43
N ARG A 81 8.30 -5.60 -2.53
CA ARG A 81 9.69 -5.24 -2.16
C ARG A 81 10.23 -4.11 -3.03
N ASP A 82 9.91 -4.13 -4.33
CA ASP A 82 10.33 -3.07 -5.25
C ASP A 82 9.65 -1.73 -4.90
N LEU A 83 8.36 -1.75 -4.58
CA LEU A 83 7.59 -0.57 -4.18
C LEU A 83 8.07 -0.01 -2.83
N GLU A 84 8.33 -0.87 -1.84
CA GLU A 84 8.91 -0.48 -0.56
C GLU A 84 10.26 0.21 -0.75
N ALA A 85 11.15 -0.38 -1.57
CA ALA A 85 12.45 0.20 -1.87
C ALA A 85 12.34 1.57 -2.55
N ARG A 86 11.47 1.70 -3.56
CA ARG A 86 11.27 2.95 -4.29
C ARG A 86 10.61 4.02 -3.44
N LEU A 87 9.67 3.65 -2.57
CA LEU A 87 9.08 4.59 -1.61
C LEU A 87 10.13 5.05 -0.60
N ALA A 88 10.99 4.16 -0.11
CA ALA A 88 12.08 4.51 0.78
C ALA A 88 13.05 5.50 0.12
N GLU A 89 13.41 5.28 -1.16
CA GLU A 89 14.20 6.23 -1.95
C GLU A 89 13.49 7.58 -2.08
N PHE A 90 12.23 7.59 -2.47
CA PHE A 90 11.46 8.82 -2.66
C PHE A 90 11.31 9.60 -1.34
N ARG A 91 11.13 8.90 -0.23
CA ARG A 91 11.08 9.48 1.11
C ARG A 91 12.42 10.08 1.50
N ALA A 92 13.54 9.43 1.18
CA ALA A 92 14.86 9.98 1.43
C ALA A 92 15.09 11.30 0.67
N LEU A 93 14.60 11.38 -0.57
CA LEU A 93 14.68 12.59 -1.40
C LEU A 93 13.79 13.74 -0.90
N THR A 94 12.64 13.43 -0.32
CA THR A 94 11.66 14.44 0.15
C THR A 94 11.79 14.81 1.62
N ARG A 95 12.61 14.08 2.39
CA ARG A 95 12.90 14.36 3.81
C ARG A 95 13.54 15.74 4.03
N PRO A 96 14.65 16.12 3.35
CA PRO A 96 15.20 17.47 3.46
C PRO A 96 14.37 18.48 2.65
N PRO A 97 14.55 19.80 2.88
CA PRO A 97 14.06 20.82 1.97
C PRO A 97 14.57 20.56 0.54
N ILE A 98 13.66 20.52 -0.43
CA ILE A 98 13.99 20.21 -1.82
C ILE A 98 14.65 21.43 -2.47
N ALA A 99 15.92 21.28 -2.83
CA ALA A 99 16.64 22.27 -3.63
C ALA A 99 16.09 22.33 -5.06
N GLU A 100 16.15 23.49 -5.70
CA GLU A 100 15.65 23.70 -7.07
C GLU A 100 16.28 22.72 -8.08
N ALA A 101 17.58 22.46 -7.97
CA ALA A 101 18.31 21.51 -8.81
C ALA A 101 17.84 20.05 -8.66
N ALA A 102 17.20 19.69 -7.55
CA ALA A 102 16.67 18.35 -7.30
C ALA A 102 15.17 18.23 -7.65
N ALA A 103 14.50 19.34 -7.96
CA ALA A 103 13.04 19.37 -8.12
C ALA A 103 12.55 18.49 -9.29
N SER A 104 13.26 18.48 -10.42
CA SER A 104 12.94 17.62 -11.56
C SER A 104 13.05 16.13 -11.19
N THR A 105 14.16 15.72 -10.57
CA THR A 105 14.39 14.34 -10.15
C THR A 105 13.33 13.86 -9.15
N VAL A 106 12.95 14.70 -8.18
CA VAL A 106 11.86 14.35 -7.25
C VAL A 106 10.56 14.16 -8.01
N ARG A 107 10.22 15.04 -8.95
CA ARG A 107 8.98 14.89 -9.75
C ARG A 107 8.98 13.63 -10.58
N GLU A 108 10.07 13.36 -11.29
CA GLU A 108 10.22 12.15 -12.11
C GLU A 108 10.06 10.88 -11.27
N LYS A 109 10.79 10.78 -10.15
CA LYS A 109 10.69 9.62 -9.25
C LYS A 109 9.32 9.51 -8.60
N GLY A 110 8.71 10.62 -8.21
CA GLY A 110 7.37 10.62 -7.62
C GLY A 110 6.29 10.19 -8.61
N VAL A 111 6.36 10.62 -9.87
CA VAL A 111 5.42 10.20 -10.93
C VAL A 111 5.60 8.71 -11.25
N ALA A 112 6.85 8.23 -11.30
CA ALA A 112 7.12 6.81 -11.47
C ALA A 112 6.53 5.99 -10.31
N LEU A 113 6.77 6.41 -9.07
CA LEU A 113 6.22 5.78 -7.87
C LEU A 113 4.69 5.68 -7.91
N VAL A 114 4.00 6.78 -8.27
CA VAL A 114 2.54 6.79 -8.41
C VAL A 114 2.07 5.74 -9.42
N LYS A 115 2.69 5.69 -10.60
CA LYS A 115 2.30 4.75 -11.66
C LYS A 115 2.49 3.30 -11.23
N GLU A 116 3.60 3.02 -10.57
CA GLU A 116 3.92 1.66 -10.14
C GLU A 116 2.97 1.17 -9.04
N PHE A 117 2.64 2.00 -8.03
CA PHE A 117 1.63 1.63 -7.04
C PHE A 117 0.26 1.39 -7.67
N LEU A 118 -0.16 2.27 -8.59
CA LEU A 118 -1.45 2.10 -9.26
C LEU A 118 -1.50 0.83 -10.10
N HIS A 119 -0.40 0.51 -10.80
CA HIS A 119 -0.31 -0.72 -11.59
C HIS A 119 -0.34 -1.97 -10.70
N HIS A 120 0.43 -1.95 -9.62
CA HIS A 120 0.50 -3.04 -8.68
C HIS A 120 -0.87 -3.32 -8.03
N MET A 121 -1.53 -2.31 -7.47
CA MET A 121 -2.88 -2.48 -6.90
C MET A 121 -3.89 -3.00 -7.93
N PHE A 122 -3.75 -2.62 -9.20
CA PHE A 122 -4.59 -3.17 -10.27
C PHE A 122 -4.31 -4.68 -10.49
N LEU A 123 -3.04 -5.08 -10.54
CA LEU A 123 -2.69 -6.50 -10.67
C LEU A 123 -3.17 -7.32 -9.47
N GLU A 124 -3.03 -6.80 -8.26
CA GLU A 124 -3.54 -7.46 -7.07
C GLU A 124 -5.06 -7.62 -7.12
N GLU A 125 -5.80 -6.55 -7.46
CA GLU A 125 -7.25 -6.59 -7.47
C GLU A 125 -7.83 -7.51 -8.55
N GLU A 126 -7.26 -7.46 -9.75
CA GLU A 126 -7.78 -8.18 -10.93
C GLU A 126 -7.22 -9.59 -11.07
N VAL A 127 -6.06 -9.88 -10.48
CA VAL A 127 -5.40 -11.19 -10.57
C VAL A 127 -5.32 -11.83 -9.20
N GLY A 128 -4.65 -11.18 -8.24
CA GLY A 128 -4.39 -11.75 -6.91
C GLY A 128 -5.68 -12.07 -6.14
N PHE A 129 -6.56 -11.09 -5.97
CA PHE A 129 -7.79 -11.21 -5.19
C PHE A 129 -8.84 -12.05 -5.89
N VAL A 130 -8.96 -11.95 -7.22
CA VAL A 130 -9.85 -12.84 -7.99
C VAL A 130 -9.42 -14.29 -7.79
N LEU A 131 -8.13 -14.59 -7.94
CA LEU A 131 -7.62 -15.94 -7.74
C LEU A 131 -7.77 -16.40 -6.28
N ALA A 132 -7.55 -15.51 -5.30
CA ALA A 132 -7.79 -15.80 -3.89
C ALA A 132 -9.24 -16.18 -3.62
N GLU A 133 -10.20 -15.44 -4.17
CA GLU A 133 -11.64 -15.69 -4.03
C GLU A 133 -12.02 -17.04 -4.64
N GLU A 134 -11.48 -17.38 -5.80
CA GLU A 134 -11.72 -18.67 -6.46
C GLU A 134 -11.12 -19.86 -5.71
N ARG A 135 -9.90 -19.72 -5.16
CA ARG A 135 -9.12 -20.84 -4.64
C ARG A 135 -9.23 -21.05 -3.13
N LEU A 136 -9.32 -19.97 -2.35
CA LEU A 136 -9.47 -20.04 -0.90
C LEU A 136 -10.95 -20.16 -0.49
N GLY A 137 -11.84 -19.65 -1.34
CA GLY A 137 -13.28 -19.65 -1.12
C GLY A 137 -13.73 -18.62 -0.08
N THR A 138 -15.01 -18.27 -0.15
CA THR A 138 -15.63 -17.22 0.67
C THR A 138 -15.45 -17.45 2.17
N ALA A 139 -15.71 -18.67 2.66
CA ALA A 139 -15.69 -18.96 4.10
C ALA A 139 -14.32 -18.68 4.74
N ARG A 140 -13.23 -19.05 4.08
CA ARG A 140 -11.87 -18.77 4.58
C ARG A 140 -11.57 -17.28 4.53
N LEU A 141 -11.98 -16.59 3.47
CA LEU A 141 -11.75 -15.15 3.34
C LEU A 141 -12.58 -14.33 4.34
N GLU A 142 -13.75 -14.83 4.76
CA GLU A 142 -14.53 -14.22 5.85
C GLU A 142 -13.86 -14.43 7.21
N GLU A 143 -13.36 -15.63 7.51
CA GLU A 143 -12.59 -15.88 8.75
C GLU A 143 -11.33 -15.00 8.82
N VAL A 144 -10.64 -14.83 7.69
CA VAL A 144 -9.50 -13.92 7.60
C VAL A 144 -9.93 -12.47 7.81
N ALA A 145 -11.08 -12.06 7.25
CA ALA A 145 -11.59 -10.70 7.43
C ALA A 145 -11.79 -10.37 8.91
N ASP A 146 -12.42 -11.28 9.66
CA ASP A 146 -12.65 -11.11 11.10
C ASP A 146 -11.32 -10.93 11.85
N ARG A 147 -10.29 -11.72 11.51
CA ARG A 147 -8.95 -11.59 12.13
C ARG A 147 -8.27 -10.27 11.79
N VAL A 148 -8.37 -9.81 10.55
CA VAL A 148 -7.77 -8.54 10.13
C VAL A 148 -8.44 -7.37 10.87
N LEU A 149 -9.78 -7.37 10.98
CA LEU A 149 -10.51 -6.34 11.71
C LEU A 149 -10.15 -6.32 13.19
N LEU A 150 -10.08 -7.49 13.85
CA LEU A 150 -9.68 -7.58 15.25
C LEU A 150 -8.28 -7.02 15.50
N LEU A 151 -7.33 -7.27 14.58
CA LEU A 151 -5.98 -6.71 14.66
C LEU A 151 -5.98 -5.19 14.46
N GLN A 152 -6.81 -4.68 13.53
CA GLN A 152 -6.97 -3.24 13.32
C GLN A 152 -7.60 -2.55 14.54
N GLU A 153 -8.55 -3.18 15.22
CA GLU A 153 -9.17 -2.68 16.45
C GLU A 153 -8.16 -2.66 17.61
N ALA A 154 -7.43 -3.76 17.83
CA ALA A 154 -6.41 -3.83 18.86
C ALA A 154 -5.26 -2.83 18.64
N GLY A 155 -4.89 -2.54 17.38
CA GLY A 155 -3.90 -1.51 17.06
C GLY A 155 -4.35 -0.10 17.44
N ARG A 156 -5.66 0.20 17.31
CA ARG A 156 -6.24 1.51 17.67
C ARG A 156 -6.37 1.72 19.18
N GLU A 157 -6.64 0.66 19.94
CA GLU A 157 -6.71 0.76 21.41
C GLU A 157 -5.36 1.10 22.06
N VAL A 158 -4.24 0.87 21.37
CA VAL A 158 -2.90 1.24 21.85
C VAL A 158 -2.57 2.72 21.56
N GLU A 159 -3.26 3.36 20.61
CA GLU A 159 -3.03 4.76 20.22
C GLU A 159 -3.91 5.79 20.97
N GLU A 160 -4.98 5.37 21.66
CA GLU A 160 -5.72 6.26 22.56
C GLU A 160 -5.01 6.33 23.92
N PRO A 161 -4.39 7.47 24.30
CA PRO A 161 -4.03 7.65 25.70
C PRO A 161 -5.33 7.72 26.49
N ALA A 162 -5.44 6.89 27.53
CA ALA A 162 -6.47 7.02 28.54
C ALA A 162 -6.58 8.51 28.90
N ALA A 163 -7.73 9.12 28.64
CA ALA A 163 -8.02 10.46 29.08
C ALA A 163 -7.82 10.48 30.60
N ILE A 164 -6.74 11.11 31.05
CA ILE A 164 -6.49 11.33 32.47
C ILE A 164 -7.43 12.47 32.87
N ASP A 165 -8.46 12.10 33.63
CA ASP A 165 -9.41 12.97 34.32
C ASP A 165 -8.70 13.93 35.31
#